data_AF-A0A3D5DTY3-F1
#
_entry.id   AF-A0A3D5DTY3-F1
#
_cell.length_a   1.000
_cell.length_b   1.000
_cell.length_c   1.000
_cell.angle_alpha   90.00
_cell.angle_beta   90.00
_cell.angle_gamma   90.00
#
_symmetry.space_group_name_H-M   'P 1'
#
loop_
_entity.id
_entity.type
_entity.pdbx_description
1 polymer ?
#
loop_
_entity_poly.entity_id
_entity_poly.type
_entity_poly.pdbx_seq_one_letter_code
_entity_poly.pdbx_strand_id
1 'polypeptide(L)'
;MTPDRTAAAIQARRHATQQKLQQVRDAITWLHRGKAPLTYPAIARRAGVSRTFLYENSDARALIGEAITKTAGQRAQAQAETDAQQEASWRERALNAEAALKAAHTEIRAQRHHIAVLMGQIRDLEKDWPQETAQRATTENTALKQRARQLTHDNQTLEERLQAARSNNRFADRRIAQLEAQLADHTHRP
;
A
#
# COMPACT_ATOMS: atom_id res chain seq x y z
N MET A 1 95.82 14.04 -18.00
CA MET A 1 94.87 13.01 -17.49
C MET A 1 93.54 13.71 -17.24
N THR A 2 92.43 13.21 -17.78
CA THR A 2 91.14 13.93 -17.93
C THR A 2 90.09 13.52 -16.88
N PRO A 3 90.04 14.17 -15.69
CA PRO A 3 88.98 13.96 -14.71
C PRO A 3 87.60 14.50 -15.16
N ASP A 4 87.56 15.49 -16.06
CA ASP A 4 86.31 16.12 -16.51
C ASP A 4 85.43 15.22 -17.39
N ARG A 5 86.05 14.33 -18.20
CA ARG A 5 85.32 13.45 -19.12
C ARG A 5 84.55 12.35 -18.40
N THR A 6 85.10 11.85 -17.29
CA THR A 6 84.45 10.89 -16.38
C THR A 6 83.37 11.57 -15.54
N ALA A 7 83.61 12.79 -15.05
CA ALA A 7 82.62 13.56 -14.30
C ALA A 7 81.37 13.89 -15.16
N ALA A 8 81.56 14.34 -16.40
CA ALA A 8 80.47 14.63 -17.34
C ALA A 8 79.65 13.37 -17.69
N ALA A 9 80.31 12.21 -17.87
CA ALA A 9 79.62 10.95 -18.15
C ALA A 9 78.78 10.45 -16.96
N ILE A 10 79.25 10.67 -15.73
CA ILE A 10 78.50 10.32 -14.51
C ILE A 10 77.28 11.25 -14.35
N GLN A 11 77.42 12.54 -14.61
CA GLN A 11 76.30 13.49 -14.57
C GLN A 11 75.24 13.17 -15.62
N ALA A 12 75.65 12.85 -16.86
CA ALA A 12 74.72 12.44 -17.92
C ALA A 12 73.91 11.18 -17.53
N ARG A 13 74.54 10.20 -16.88
CA ARG A 13 73.85 8.99 -16.38
C ARG A 13 72.87 9.28 -15.25
N ARG A 14 73.20 10.22 -14.36
CA ARG A 14 72.29 10.67 -13.29
C ARG A 14 71.06 11.38 -13.86
N HIS A 15 71.26 12.30 -14.79
CA HIS A 15 70.15 12.99 -15.48
C HIS A 15 69.24 12.02 -16.23
N ALA A 16 69.82 11.06 -16.97
CA ALA A 16 69.04 10.05 -17.68
C ALA A 16 68.22 9.15 -16.73
N THR A 17 68.78 8.79 -15.57
CA THR A 17 68.05 8.01 -14.54
C THR A 17 66.91 8.82 -13.93
N GLN A 18 67.16 10.09 -13.61
CA GLN A 18 66.13 10.99 -13.06
C GLN A 18 64.98 11.21 -14.05
N GLN A 19 65.27 11.38 -15.33
CA GLN A 19 64.26 11.53 -16.38
C GLN A 19 63.37 10.28 -16.49
N LYS A 20 63.97 9.08 -16.42
CA LYS A 20 63.22 7.82 -16.41
C LYS A 20 62.35 7.67 -15.17
N LEU A 21 62.83 8.07 -14.00
CA LEU A 21 62.02 8.07 -12.77
C LEU A 21 60.83 9.04 -12.87
N GLN A 22 61.02 10.20 -13.51
CA GLN A 22 59.93 11.14 -13.75
C GLN A 22 58.87 10.55 -14.69
N GLN A 23 59.28 9.91 -15.79
CA GLN A 23 58.38 9.20 -16.70
C GLN A 23 57.56 8.11 -15.98
N VAL A 24 58.17 7.39 -15.03
CA VAL A 24 57.47 6.40 -14.19
C VAL A 24 56.41 7.06 -13.30
N ARG A 25 56.71 8.21 -12.66
CA ARG A 25 55.73 8.96 -11.85
C ARG A 25 54.56 9.46 -12.69
N ASP A 26 54.83 9.97 -13.88
CA ASP A 26 53.80 10.47 -14.79
C ASP A 26 52.91 9.31 -15.28
N ALA A 27 53.51 8.16 -15.61
CA ALA A 27 52.79 6.95 -15.99
C ALA A 27 51.90 6.40 -14.85
N ILE A 28 52.40 6.38 -13.62
CA ILE A 28 51.63 5.99 -12.44
C ILE A 28 50.43 6.92 -12.27
N THR A 29 50.65 8.23 -12.35
CA THR A 29 49.58 9.25 -12.20
C THR A 29 48.53 9.08 -13.29
N TRP A 30 48.95 8.83 -14.52
CA TRP A 30 48.04 8.60 -15.64
C TRP A 30 47.22 7.32 -15.46
N LEU A 31 47.85 6.20 -15.10
CA LEU A 31 47.17 4.91 -14.88
C LEU A 31 46.19 5.00 -13.70
N HIS A 32 46.56 5.69 -12.63
CA HIS A 32 45.69 5.95 -11.49
C HIS A 32 44.44 6.73 -11.92
N ARG A 33 44.60 7.87 -12.61
CA ARG A 33 43.46 8.66 -13.12
C ARG A 33 42.57 7.87 -14.07
N GLY A 34 43.17 7.03 -14.92
CA GLY A 34 42.45 6.15 -15.84
C GLY A 34 41.82 4.92 -15.19
N LYS A 35 41.92 4.76 -13.86
CA LYS A 35 41.51 3.56 -13.10
C LYS A 35 42.10 2.25 -13.63
N ALA A 36 43.21 2.34 -14.37
CA ALA A 36 43.88 1.19 -14.96
C ALA A 36 44.73 0.48 -13.89
N PRO A 37 44.95 -0.84 -14.03
CA PRO A 37 45.74 -1.59 -13.06
C PRO A 37 47.21 -1.15 -13.07
N LEU A 38 47.71 -0.72 -11.90
CA LEU A 38 49.11 -0.35 -11.64
C LEU A 38 49.99 -1.60 -11.57
N THR A 39 50.27 -2.20 -12.74
CA THR A 39 51.16 -3.36 -12.85
C THR A 39 52.49 -2.95 -13.45
N TYR A 40 53.58 -3.62 -13.05
CA TYR A 40 54.92 -3.39 -13.61
C TYR A 40 54.94 -3.39 -15.16
N PRO A 41 54.29 -4.36 -15.85
CA PRO A 41 54.14 -4.33 -17.30
C PRO A 41 53.40 -3.12 -17.87
N ALA A 42 52.33 -2.66 -17.21
CA ALA A 42 51.55 -1.51 -17.68
C ALA A 42 52.33 -0.20 -17.50
N ILE A 43 53.03 -0.07 -16.37
CA ILE A 43 53.86 1.09 -16.05
C ILE A 43 55.05 1.17 -17.01
N ALA A 44 55.75 0.06 -17.27
CA ALA A 44 56.86 0.01 -18.24
C ALA A 44 56.42 0.47 -19.64
N ARG A 45 55.31 -0.08 -20.13
CA ARG A 45 54.75 0.28 -21.45
C ARG A 45 54.33 1.75 -21.50
N ARG A 46 53.73 2.27 -20.43
CA ARG A 46 53.23 3.66 -20.40
C ARG A 46 54.34 4.68 -20.23
N ALA A 47 55.35 4.39 -19.42
CA ALA A 47 56.47 5.28 -19.14
C ALA A 47 57.56 5.23 -20.24
N GLY A 48 57.49 4.26 -21.18
CA GLY A 48 58.51 4.11 -22.22
C GLY A 48 59.86 3.61 -21.70
N VAL A 49 59.86 2.90 -20.56
CA VAL A 49 61.06 2.33 -19.92
C VAL A 49 61.04 0.81 -19.92
N SER A 50 62.22 0.19 -19.90
CA SER A 50 62.34 -1.26 -19.85
C SER A 50 61.83 -1.82 -18.51
N ARG A 51 61.26 -3.03 -18.53
CA ARG A 51 60.88 -3.75 -17.30
C ARG A 51 62.08 -3.99 -16.39
N THR A 52 63.24 -4.30 -16.99
CA THR A 52 64.50 -4.51 -16.27
C THR A 52 64.89 -3.29 -15.44
N PHE A 53 64.75 -2.08 -15.99
CA PHE A 53 65.00 -0.84 -15.25
C PHE A 53 64.10 -0.71 -14.01
N LEU A 54 62.82 -1.07 -14.12
CA LEU A 54 61.87 -1.00 -13.00
C LEU A 54 62.19 -2.01 -11.90
N TYR A 55 62.75 -3.17 -12.23
CA TYR A 55 63.13 -4.18 -11.24
C TYR A 55 64.49 -3.91 -10.59
N GLU A 56 65.46 -3.41 -11.35
CA GLU A 56 66.81 -3.16 -10.86
C GLU A 56 66.88 -1.89 -10.01
N ASN A 57 66.20 -0.82 -10.41
CA ASN A 57 66.25 0.45 -9.71
C ASN A 57 65.39 0.42 -8.42
N SER A 58 65.99 0.69 -7.26
CA SER A 58 65.30 0.71 -5.96
C SER A 58 64.24 1.81 -5.86
N ASP A 59 64.52 2.99 -6.41
CA ASP A 59 63.64 4.15 -6.32
C ASP A 59 62.40 3.94 -7.18
N ALA A 60 62.54 3.31 -8.36
CA ALA A 60 61.42 2.92 -9.20
C ALA A 60 60.51 1.91 -8.49
N ARG A 61 61.08 0.91 -7.81
CA ARG A 61 60.31 -0.08 -7.01
C ARG A 61 59.57 0.59 -5.86
N ALA A 62 60.22 1.51 -5.15
CA ALA A 62 59.60 2.25 -4.05
C ALA A 62 58.39 3.07 -4.54
N LEU A 63 58.54 3.81 -5.64
CA LEU A 63 57.45 4.61 -6.23
C LEU A 63 56.25 3.75 -6.64
N ILE A 64 56.51 2.59 -7.27
CA ILE A 64 55.44 1.67 -7.68
C ILE A 64 54.77 1.04 -6.45
N GLY A 65 55.56 0.62 -5.46
CA GLY A 65 55.05 0.05 -4.21
C GLY A 65 54.14 1.01 -3.47
N GLU A 66 54.57 2.26 -3.28
CA GLU A 66 53.76 3.31 -2.64
C GLU A 66 52.47 3.60 -3.41
N ALA A 67 52.54 3.66 -4.74
CA ALA A 67 51.35 3.89 -5.55
C ALA A 67 50.34 2.75 -5.46
N ILE A 68 50.81 1.50 -5.43
CA ILE A 68 49.97 0.31 -5.28
C ILE A 68 49.32 0.29 -3.90
N THR A 69 50.08 0.50 -2.82
CA THR A 69 49.55 0.50 -1.45
C THR A 69 48.54 1.62 -1.24
N LYS A 70 48.83 2.82 -1.74
CA LYS A 70 47.90 3.97 -1.70
C LYS A 70 46.59 3.68 -2.43
N THR A 71 46.67 3.09 -3.62
CA THR A 71 45.47 2.74 -4.42
C THR A 71 44.67 1.61 -3.76
N ALA A 72 45.35 0.61 -3.19
CA ALA A 72 44.70 -0.47 -2.45
C ALA A 72 43.97 0.05 -1.20
N GLY A 73 44.61 0.94 -0.43
CA GLY A 73 44.00 1.59 0.74
C GLY A 73 42.77 2.42 0.37
N GLN A 74 42.85 3.23 -0.70
CA GLN A 74 41.70 4.01 -1.20
C GLN A 74 40.52 3.12 -1.63
N ARG A 75 40.79 1.99 -2.30
CA ARG A 75 39.74 1.04 -2.68
C ARG A 75 39.11 0.35 -1.47
N ALA A 76 39.94 -0.07 -0.51
CA ALA A 76 39.44 -0.70 0.72
C ALA A 76 38.55 0.27 1.51
N GLN A 77 38.93 1.54 1.59
CA GLN A 77 38.14 2.58 2.26
C GLN A 77 36.81 2.84 1.53
N ALA A 78 36.83 3.01 0.20
CA ALA A 78 35.62 3.20 -0.59
C ALA A 78 34.65 1.99 -0.50
N GLN A 79 35.20 0.77 -0.44
CA GLN A 79 34.40 -0.43 -0.21
C GLN A 79 33.79 -0.43 1.19
N ALA A 80 34.57 -0.15 2.22
CA ALA A 80 34.07 -0.09 3.59
C ALA A 80 32.97 0.98 3.78
N GLU A 81 33.11 2.14 3.13
CA GLU A 81 32.07 3.18 3.12
C GLU A 81 30.79 2.69 2.42
N THR A 82 30.92 1.99 1.29
CA THR A 82 29.78 1.42 0.56
C THR A 82 29.08 0.36 1.41
N ASP A 83 29.84 -0.54 2.03
CA ASP A 83 29.31 -1.61 2.88
C ASP A 83 28.62 -1.03 4.11
N ALA A 84 29.19 0.01 4.74
CA ALA A 84 28.58 0.70 5.87
C ALA A 84 27.26 1.39 5.49
N GLN A 85 27.19 2.02 4.31
CA GLN A 85 25.95 2.61 3.79
C GLN A 85 24.87 1.55 3.53
N GLN A 86 25.25 0.42 2.93
CA GLN A 86 24.33 -0.69 2.70
C GLN A 86 23.81 -1.28 4.01
N GLU A 87 24.70 -1.49 4.99
CA GLU A 87 24.34 -2.02 6.28
C GLU A 87 23.42 -1.06 7.06
N ALA A 88 23.68 0.25 7.00
CA ALA A 88 22.80 1.26 7.56
C ALA A 88 21.39 1.22 6.91
N SER A 89 21.33 1.14 5.58
CA SER A 89 20.07 0.98 4.85
C SER A 89 19.33 -0.30 5.23
N TRP A 90 20.03 -1.42 5.43
CA TRP A 90 19.42 -2.68 5.83
C TRP A 90 18.90 -2.65 7.26
N ARG A 91 19.64 -2.03 8.19
CA ARG A 91 19.17 -1.81 9.57
C ARG A 91 17.91 -0.96 9.59
N GLU A 92 17.87 0.13 8.83
CA GLU A 92 16.69 0.99 8.74
C GLU A 92 15.48 0.21 8.18
N ARG A 93 15.66 -0.55 7.10
CA ARG A 93 14.59 -1.40 6.55
C ARG A 93 14.09 -2.46 7.54
N ALA A 94 14.99 -3.06 8.32
CA ALA A 94 14.62 -4.03 9.35
C ALA A 94 13.80 -3.38 10.46
N LEU A 95 14.23 -2.22 10.97
CA LEU A 95 13.49 -1.46 11.99
C LEU A 95 12.11 -1.03 11.49
N ASN A 96 12.02 -0.57 10.24
CA ASN A 96 10.75 -0.19 9.62
C ASN A 96 9.81 -1.40 9.46
N ALA A 97 10.35 -2.57 9.06
CA ALA A 97 9.58 -3.81 8.97
C ALA A 97 9.08 -4.28 10.35
N GLU A 98 9.90 -4.19 11.39
CA GLU A 98 9.50 -4.51 12.76
C GLU A 98 8.40 -3.58 13.27
N ALA A 99 8.51 -2.27 13.00
CA ALA A 99 7.49 -1.29 13.36
C ALA A 99 6.16 -1.59 12.65
N ALA A 100 6.19 -1.87 11.34
CA ALA A 100 5.01 -2.26 10.58
C ALA A 100 4.38 -3.56 11.10
N LEU A 101 5.20 -4.56 11.46
CA LEU A 101 4.73 -5.82 12.02
C LEU A 101 4.05 -5.61 13.39
N LYS A 102 4.60 -4.76 14.25
CA LYS A 102 3.98 -4.40 15.54
C LYS A 102 2.65 -3.70 15.33
N ALA A 103 2.59 -2.73 14.41
CA ALA A 103 1.35 -2.02 14.07
C ALA A 103 0.26 -2.95 13.53
N ALA A 104 0.63 -3.88 12.64
CA ALA A 104 -0.31 -4.88 12.13
C ALA A 104 -0.84 -5.79 13.23
N HIS A 105 0.00 -6.25 14.16
CA HIS A 105 -0.45 -7.05 15.30
C HIS A 105 -1.38 -6.29 16.25
N THR A 106 -1.11 -5.00 16.50
CA THR A 106 -2.00 -4.17 17.33
C THR A 106 -3.37 -4.01 16.68
N GLU A 107 -3.41 -3.80 15.36
CA GLU A 107 -4.65 -3.68 14.60
C GLU A 107 -5.44 -4.99 14.61
N ILE A 108 -4.78 -6.13 14.37
CA ILE A 108 -5.43 -7.46 14.42
C ILE A 108 -6.05 -7.71 15.80
N ARG A 109 -5.37 -7.30 16.89
CA ARG A 109 -5.94 -7.43 18.24
C ARG A 109 -7.15 -6.53 18.45
N ALA A 110 -7.09 -5.28 17.99
CA ALA A 110 -8.21 -4.35 18.06
C ALA A 110 -9.43 -4.89 17.29
N GLN A 111 -9.22 -5.39 16.07
CA GLN A 111 -10.25 -6.00 15.24
C GLN A 111 -10.87 -7.23 15.90
N ARG A 112 -10.04 -8.14 16.44
CA ARG A 112 -10.54 -9.32 17.17
C ARG A 112 -11.37 -8.95 18.39
N HIS A 113 -10.96 -7.92 19.13
CA HIS A 113 -11.73 -7.41 20.25
C HIS A 113 -13.09 -6.86 19.78
N HIS A 114 -13.09 -6.05 18.72
CA HIS A 114 -14.33 -5.51 18.16
C HIS A 114 -15.28 -6.62 17.67
N ILE A 115 -14.75 -7.64 16.98
CA ILE A 115 -15.52 -8.81 16.55
C ILE A 115 -16.11 -9.54 17.77
N ALA A 116 -15.34 -9.73 18.84
CA ALA A 116 -15.84 -10.38 20.05
C ALA A 116 -16.99 -9.59 20.69
N VAL A 117 -16.91 -8.25 20.72
CA VAL A 117 -17.98 -7.38 21.21
C VAL A 117 -19.23 -7.51 20.32
N LEU A 118 -19.08 -7.40 18.99
CA LEU A 118 -20.18 -7.54 18.05
C LEU A 118 -20.86 -8.91 18.16
N MET A 119 -20.08 -9.98 18.29
CA MET A 119 -20.62 -11.34 18.49
C MET A 119 -21.40 -11.47 19.80
N GLY A 120 -20.96 -10.79 20.86
CA GLY A 120 -21.72 -10.68 22.11
C GLY A 120 -23.07 -9.98 21.90
N GLN A 121 -23.05 -8.83 21.23
CA GLN A 121 -24.26 -8.07 20.91
C GLN A 121 -25.25 -8.87 20.05
N ILE A 122 -24.77 -9.58 19.03
CA ILE A 122 -25.61 -10.47 18.20
C ILE A 122 -26.26 -11.55 19.07
N ARG A 123 -25.48 -12.20 19.94
CA ARG A 123 -26.01 -13.23 20.84
C ARG A 123 -27.08 -12.68 21.79
N ASP A 124 -26.87 -11.49 22.35
CA ASP A 124 -27.84 -10.85 23.23
C ASP A 124 -29.13 -10.52 22.47
N LEU A 125 -29.02 -9.98 21.25
CA LEU A 125 -30.17 -9.72 20.38
C LEU A 125 -30.92 -11.00 19.98
N GLU A 126 -30.21 -12.08 19.64
CA GLU A 126 -30.82 -13.39 19.34
C GLU A 126 -31.54 -13.98 20.55
N LYS A 127 -31.03 -13.73 21.76
CA LYS A 127 -31.69 -14.15 23.01
C LYS A 127 -32.95 -13.34 23.29
N ASP A 128 -32.92 -12.04 23.04
CA ASP A 128 -34.05 -11.14 23.28
C ASP A 128 -35.15 -11.30 22.21
N TRP A 129 -34.79 -11.74 21.00
CA TRP A 129 -35.70 -12.07 19.90
C TRP A 129 -35.58 -13.54 19.49
N PRO A 130 -36.05 -14.49 20.32
CA PRO A 130 -36.03 -15.89 19.95
C PRO A 130 -36.87 -16.11 18.69
N GLN A 131 -36.46 -17.02 17.83
CA GLN A 131 -37.11 -17.30 16.54
C GLN A 131 -38.63 -17.59 16.67
N GLU A 132 -39.04 -18.10 17.82
CA GLU A 132 -40.43 -18.30 18.21
C GLU A 132 -41.23 -16.99 18.30
N THR A 133 -40.65 -15.89 18.77
CA THR A 133 -41.30 -14.56 18.81
C THR A 133 -41.46 -13.97 17.42
N ALA A 134 -40.49 -14.17 16.52
CA ALA A 134 -40.62 -13.76 15.12
C ALA A 134 -41.72 -14.57 14.39
N GLN A 135 -41.77 -15.88 14.61
CA GLN A 135 -42.83 -16.75 14.08
C GLN A 135 -44.21 -16.39 14.67
N ARG A 136 -44.28 -16.10 15.96
CA ARG A 136 -45.51 -15.65 16.60
C ARG A 136 -45.97 -14.29 16.06
N ALA A 137 -45.07 -13.32 15.94
CA ALA A 137 -45.39 -12.02 15.38
C ALA A 137 -45.88 -12.13 13.91
N THR A 138 -45.30 -13.01 13.11
CA THR A 138 -45.76 -13.23 11.72
C THR A 138 -47.14 -13.90 11.65
N THR A 139 -47.40 -14.91 12.50
CA THR A 139 -48.73 -15.56 12.57
C THR A 139 -49.80 -14.61 13.11
N GLU A 140 -49.49 -13.80 14.11
CA GLU A 140 -50.39 -12.75 14.59
C GLU A 140 -50.63 -11.69 13.51
N ASN A 141 -49.60 -11.30 12.74
CA ASN A 141 -49.75 -10.34 11.65
C ASN A 141 -50.64 -10.87 10.50
N THR A 142 -50.50 -12.15 10.13
CA THR A 142 -51.37 -12.75 9.10
C THR A 142 -52.80 -12.89 9.59
N ALA A 143 -53.02 -13.29 10.85
CA ALA A 143 -54.34 -13.34 11.47
C ALA A 143 -55.00 -11.95 11.54
N LEU A 144 -54.25 -10.92 11.92
CA LEU A 144 -54.74 -9.53 11.95
C LEU A 144 -55.10 -9.03 10.55
N LYS A 145 -54.27 -9.31 9.53
CA LYS A 145 -54.58 -8.98 8.13
C LYS A 145 -55.84 -9.67 7.64
N GLN A 146 -56.03 -10.95 7.99
CA GLN A 146 -57.26 -11.68 7.65
C GLN A 146 -58.48 -11.06 8.33
N ARG A 147 -58.40 -10.75 9.63
CA ARG A 147 -59.47 -10.06 10.37
C ARG A 147 -59.80 -8.69 9.77
N ALA A 148 -58.78 -7.91 9.43
CA ALA A 148 -58.98 -6.59 8.80
C ALA A 148 -59.71 -6.72 7.45
N ARG A 149 -59.34 -7.69 6.62
CA ARG A 149 -60.04 -7.97 5.36
C ARG A 149 -61.49 -8.40 5.59
N GLN A 150 -61.73 -9.29 6.55
CA GLN A 150 -63.09 -9.74 6.89
C GLN A 150 -63.96 -8.55 7.34
N LEU A 151 -63.49 -7.75 8.29
CA LEU A 151 -64.21 -6.58 8.78
C LEU A 151 -64.47 -5.55 7.67
N THR A 152 -63.56 -5.43 6.71
CA THR A 152 -63.77 -4.54 5.55
C THR A 152 -64.89 -5.05 4.66
N HIS A 153 -64.93 -6.35 4.38
CA HIS A 153 -65.99 -6.97 3.60
C HIS A 153 -67.35 -6.92 4.31
N ASP A 154 -67.38 -7.17 5.62
CA ASP A 154 -68.60 -7.11 6.43
C ASP A 154 -69.16 -5.68 6.46
N ASN A 155 -68.30 -4.66 6.61
CA ASN A 155 -68.72 -3.27 6.54
C ASN A 155 -69.34 -2.93 5.18
N GLN A 156 -68.70 -3.32 4.08
CA GLN A 156 -69.26 -3.10 2.73
C GLN A 156 -70.63 -3.76 2.58
N THR A 157 -70.77 -5.00 3.05
CA THR A 157 -72.05 -5.73 3.00
C THR A 157 -73.14 -5.03 3.83
N LEU A 158 -72.78 -4.50 5.01
CA LEU A 158 -73.71 -3.75 5.85
C LEU A 158 -74.11 -2.42 5.22
N GLU A 159 -73.18 -1.73 4.56
CA GLU A 159 -73.45 -0.50 3.82
C GLU A 159 -74.42 -0.74 2.66
N GLU A 160 -74.20 -1.79 1.87
CA GLU A 160 -75.10 -2.20 0.78
C GLU A 160 -76.51 -2.51 1.31
N ARG A 161 -76.61 -3.27 2.41
CA ARG A 161 -77.91 -3.58 3.05
C ARG A 161 -78.60 -2.32 3.57
N LEU A 162 -77.86 -1.40 4.19
CA LEU A 162 -78.40 -0.13 4.66
C LEU A 162 -78.91 0.72 3.49
N GLN A 163 -78.17 0.75 2.38
CA GLN A 163 -78.58 1.47 1.17
C GLN A 163 -79.85 0.85 0.55
N ALA A 164 -79.94 -0.48 0.49
CA ALA A 164 -81.13 -1.18 0.03
C ALA A 164 -82.35 -0.95 0.94
N ALA A 165 -82.16 -0.96 2.27
CA ALA A 165 -83.23 -0.67 3.22
C ALA A 165 -83.73 0.78 3.07
N ARG A 166 -82.81 1.74 2.92
CA ARG A 166 -83.15 3.15 2.67
C ARG A 166 -83.88 3.36 1.35
N SER A 167 -83.48 2.68 0.27
CA SER A 167 -84.17 2.80 -1.02
C SER A 167 -85.57 2.18 -0.97
N ASN A 168 -85.73 1.04 -0.30
CA ASN A 168 -87.02 0.39 -0.10
C ASN A 168 -87.97 1.27 0.74
N ASN A 169 -87.47 1.87 1.82
CA ASN A 169 -88.26 2.77 2.64
C ASN A 169 -88.72 4.01 1.85
N ARG A 170 -87.83 4.65 1.09
CA ARG A 170 -88.20 5.76 0.18
C ARG A 170 -89.23 5.34 -0.88
N PHE A 171 -89.15 4.11 -1.39
CA PHE A 171 -90.12 3.58 -2.33
C PHE A 171 -91.50 3.38 -1.67
N ALA A 172 -91.53 2.79 -0.47
CA ALA A 172 -92.74 2.62 0.32
C ALA A 172 -93.40 3.97 0.63
N ASP A 173 -92.63 4.97 1.07
CA ASP A 173 -93.13 6.32 1.36
C ASP A 173 -93.79 6.97 0.13
N ARG A 174 -93.14 6.88 -1.05
CA ARG A 174 -93.72 7.39 -2.30
C ARG A 174 -95.00 6.65 -2.68
N ARG A 175 -95.05 5.34 -2.46
CA ARG A 175 -96.23 4.52 -2.75
C ARG A 175 -97.39 4.86 -1.82
N ILE A 176 -97.12 5.06 -0.53
CA ILE A 176 -98.10 5.50 0.46
C ILE A 176 -98.65 6.87 0.06
N ALA A 177 -97.80 7.86 -0.20
CA ALA A 177 -98.24 9.19 -0.63
C ALA A 177 -99.11 9.16 -1.92
N GLN A 178 -98.76 8.29 -2.87
CA GLN A 178 -99.57 8.09 -4.07
C GLN A 178 -100.96 7.50 -3.74
N LEU A 179 -101.03 6.51 -2.86
CA LEU A 179 -102.29 5.89 -2.43
C LEU A 179 -103.15 6.87 -1.62
N GLU A 180 -102.53 7.65 -0.73
CA GLU A 180 -103.20 8.71 0.03
C GLU A 180 -103.81 9.76 -0.90
N ALA A 181 -103.10 10.19 -1.94
CA ALA A 181 -103.64 11.10 -2.96
C ALA A 181 -104.84 10.50 -3.71
N GLN A 182 -104.77 9.22 -4.11
CA GLN A 182 -105.88 8.52 -4.77
C GLN A 182 -107.13 8.41 -3.88
N LEU A 183 -106.95 8.17 -2.59
CA LEU A 183 -108.04 8.12 -1.60
C LEU A 183 -108.63 9.53 -1.36
N ALA A 184 -107.81 10.56 -1.31
CA ALA A 184 -108.27 11.95 -1.22
C ALA A 184 -109.11 12.34 -2.44
N ASP A 185 -108.68 12.00 -3.65
CA ASP A 185 -109.46 12.25 -4.88
C ASP A 185 -110.79 11.48 -4.93
N HIS A 186 -110.84 10.24 -4.40
CA HIS A 186 -112.08 9.46 -4.33
C HIS A 186 -113.06 9.99 -3.28
N THR A 187 -112.56 10.55 -2.18
CA THR A 187 -113.40 11.15 -1.13
C THR A 187 -113.88 12.56 -1.49
N HIS A 188 -113.23 13.23 -2.44
CA HIS A 188 -113.61 14.56 -2.94
C HIS A 188 -114.53 14.54 -4.18
N ARG A 189 -114.91 13.37 -4.67
CA ARG A 189 -115.83 13.21 -5.81
C ARG A 189 -117.27 13.06 -5.27
N PRO A 190 -118.22 13.98 -5.60
CA PRO A 190 -119.60 13.96 -5.08
C PRO A 190 -120.43 12.79 -5.62
#